data_AF-A0A6D2IH68-F1
#
_entry.id   AF-A0A6D2IH68-F1
#
_cell.length_a   1.000
_cell.length_b   1.000
_cell.length_c   1.000
_cell.angle_alpha   90.00
_cell.angle_beta   90.00
_cell.angle_gamma   90.00
#
_symmetry.space_group_name_H-M   'P 1'
#
loop_
_entity.id
_entity.type
_entity.pdbx_description
1 polymer ?
#
loop_
_entity_poly.entity_id
_entity_poly.type
_entity_poly.pdbx_seq_one_letter_code
_entity_poly.pdbx_strand_id
1 'polypeptide(L)'
;MSNVTIFDGEVLRSLDLNLPELEHGVTGAQLLEISESKVSESLSGLSLPPHLKQAAISKVSAGDDVNFRRTELNRQQASEKFGVFVSAIADALRDTPIVVSILDGSSLKLFLEDEDDFAMLAENLFTDLDEEDKGKLCKSQIRKALAHMGVEMGVPPLSEFPILDDIIKKHDADGDEELGQAQFAELLQPVLQEIANVLHQKPITIIQNVEIFTTSRLRKVLADEKTLKCLVEKMVVEESKEKDKQGQADLIKSLIIKNGEELGLPPLSSENESVALIYDNVFAQLHNKEKGTGDASTGDGFMDALKDVLKKFEELLETTPVYSATNL
;
A
#
# COMPACT_ATOMS: atom_id res chain seq x y z
N MET A 1 -15.10 -12.33 -1.49
CA MET A 1 -14.42 -11.35 -0.60
C MET A 1 -12.94 -11.69 -0.63
N SER A 2 -12.11 -10.80 -1.15
CA SER A 2 -10.66 -10.97 -1.15
C SER A 2 -10.13 -10.95 0.29
N ASN A 3 -9.23 -11.89 0.64
CA ASN A 3 -8.56 -11.92 1.93
C ASN A 3 -7.51 -10.81 1.98
N VAL A 4 -7.94 -9.61 2.39
CA VAL A 4 -7.06 -8.46 2.55
C VAL A 4 -6.31 -8.57 3.88
N THR A 5 -4.99 -8.38 3.84
CA THR A 5 -4.11 -8.35 5.02
C THR A 5 -3.39 -7.02 5.09
N ILE A 6 -3.19 -6.48 6.29
CA ILE A 6 -2.45 -5.24 6.52
C ILE A 6 -1.12 -5.61 7.18
N PHE A 7 -0.01 -5.13 6.60
CA PHE A 7 1.30 -5.19 7.23
C PHE A 7 1.69 -3.81 7.76
N ASP A 8 1.65 -3.67 9.08
CA ASP A 8 1.99 -2.45 9.85
C ASP A 8 3.36 -2.56 10.56
N GLY A 9 4.10 -3.64 10.29
CA GLY A 9 5.41 -3.91 10.87
C GLY A 9 5.39 -4.68 12.18
N GLU A 10 4.23 -4.94 12.80
CA GLU A 10 4.17 -5.65 14.09
C GLU A 10 4.66 -7.10 13.96
N VAL A 11 4.30 -7.78 12.88
CA VAL A 11 4.78 -9.14 12.56
C VAL A 11 6.32 -9.21 12.59
N LEU A 12 7.00 -8.16 12.10
CA LEU A 12 8.45 -8.09 12.06
C LEU A 12 9.09 -7.83 13.43
N ARG A 13 8.36 -7.23 14.39
CA ARG A 13 8.86 -7.02 15.76
C ARG A 13 9.05 -8.33 16.53
N SER A 14 8.26 -9.34 16.16
CA SER A 14 8.34 -10.68 16.74
C SER A 14 9.24 -11.65 15.96
N LEU A 15 9.90 -11.17 14.90
CA LEU A 15 10.71 -12.01 14.02
C LEU A 15 11.92 -12.60 14.75
N ASP A 16 12.17 -13.89 14.53
CA ASP A 16 13.39 -14.54 14.99
C ASP A 16 14.62 -14.00 14.27
N LEU A 17 15.49 -13.35 15.03
CA LEU A 17 16.74 -12.74 14.56
C LEU A 17 17.89 -13.75 14.41
N ASN A 18 17.62 -15.04 14.60
CA ASN A 18 18.60 -16.09 14.34
C ASN A 18 18.93 -16.19 12.85
N LEU A 19 20.20 -15.96 12.53
CA LEU A 19 20.76 -16.24 11.21
C LEU A 19 20.99 -17.76 11.05
N PRO A 20 20.94 -18.30 9.82
CA PRO A 20 21.34 -19.68 9.54
C PRO A 20 22.73 -20.00 10.09
N GLU A 21 23.09 -21.27 10.25
CA GLU A 21 24.46 -21.65 10.62
C GLU A 21 25.45 -21.18 9.55
N LEU A 22 26.12 -20.06 9.83
CA LEU A 22 27.16 -19.50 9.01
C LEU A 22 28.48 -20.12 9.45
N GLU A 23 29.01 -21.08 8.67
CA GLU A 23 30.31 -21.72 8.97
C GLU A 23 31.48 -20.71 9.01
N HIS A 24 31.33 -19.58 8.31
CA HIS A 24 32.30 -18.49 8.22
C HIS A 24 31.58 -17.12 8.37
N GLY A 25 32.34 -16.03 8.52
CA GLY A 25 31.78 -14.67 8.47
C GLY A 25 31.03 -14.41 7.15
N VAL A 26 30.06 -13.49 7.17
CA VAL A 26 29.28 -13.11 5.98
C VAL A 26 29.64 -11.71 5.52
N THR A 27 29.60 -11.50 4.21
CA THR A 27 29.70 -10.14 3.66
C THR A 27 28.41 -9.36 3.92
N GLY A 28 28.50 -8.04 3.97
CA GLY A 28 27.31 -7.19 4.08
C GLY A 28 26.32 -7.41 2.94
N ALA A 29 26.78 -7.73 1.72
CA ALA A 29 25.90 -8.06 0.60
C ALA A 29 25.06 -9.33 0.88
N GLN A 30 25.71 -10.41 1.33
CA GLN A 30 25.02 -11.65 1.70
C GLN A 30 24.05 -11.43 2.86
N LEU A 31 24.43 -10.60 3.84
CA LEU A 31 23.54 -10.28 4.95
C LEU A 31 22.27 -9.58 4.46
N LEU A 32 22.37 -8.63 3.53
CA LEU A 32 21.20 -7.94 2.98
C LEU A 32 20.26 -8.92 2.25
N GLU A 33 20.80 -9.85 1.46
CA GLU A 33 20.00 -10.88 0.77
C GLU A 33 19.27 -11.80 1.76
N ILE A 34 19.97 -12.29 2.80
CA ILE A 34 19.38 -13.10 3.87
C ILE A 34 18.29 -12.30 4.60
N SER A 35 18.56 -11.03 4.89
CA SER A 35 17.64 -10.15 5.61
C SER A 35 16.36 -9.93 4.81
N GLU A 36 16.50 -9.63 3.51
CA GLU A 36 15.37 -9.45 2.59
C GLU A 36 14.54 -10.73 2.48
N SER A 37 15.18 -11.90 2.32
CA SER A 37 14.48 -13.19 2.25
C SER A 37 13.67 -13.47 3.51
N LYS A 38 14.26 -13.32 4.70
CA LYS A 38 13.58 -13.58 5.98
C LYS A 38 12.43 -12.60 6.23
N VAL A 39 12.63 -11.33 5.92
CA VAL A 39 11.55 -10.33 6.03
C VAL A 39 10.43 -10.64 5.04
N SER A 40 10.77 -10.99 3.79
CA SER A 40 9.80 -11.38 2.78
C SER A 40 8.96 -12.59 3.22
N GLU A 41 9.59 -13.65 3.74
CA GLU A 41 8.91 -14.82 4.30
C GLU A 41 7.94 -14.45 5.43
N SER A 42 8.34 -13.51 6.30
CA SER A 42 7.49 -13.01 7.38
C SER A 42 6.31 -12.18 6.89
N LEU A 43 6.41 -11.63 5.69
CA LEU A 43 5.37 -10.85 5.00
C LEU A 43 4.70 -11.68 3.89
N SER A 44 4.54 -12.98 4.10
CA SER A 44 3.87 -13.90 3.18
C SER A 44 4.49 -13.95 1.78
N GLY A 45 5.82 -13.89 1.69
CA GLY A 45 6.57 -13.92 0.42
C GLY A 45 6.51 -12.62 -0.36
N LEU A 46 6.07 -11.52 0.25
CA LEU A 46 6.01 -10.22 -0.39
C LEU A 46 7.42 -9.74 -0.78
N SER A 47 7.57 -9.32 -2.03
CA SER A 47 8.77 -8.58 -2.45
C SER A 47 8.74 -7.17 -1.86
N LEU A 48 9.76 -6.82 -1.07
CA LEU A 48 9.78 -5.54 -0.38
C LEU A 48 9.77 -4.35 -1.38
N PRO A 49 8.87 -3.38 -1.22
CA PRO A 49 8.91 -2.13 -1.96
C PRO A 49 10.29 -1.44 -1.92
N PRO A 50 10.73 -0.80 -3.02
CA PRO A 50 12.05 -0.16 -3.09
C PRO A 50 12.32 0.85 -1.98
N HIS A 51 11.32 1.63 -1.58
CA HIS A 51 11.46 2.63 -0.52
C HIS A 51 11.72 2.00 0.85
N LEU A 52 11.07 0.86 1.17
CA LEU A 52 11.32 0.12 2.41
C LEU A 52 12.73 -0.48 2.40
N LYS A 53 13.13 -1.11 1.30
CA LYS A 53 14.49 -1.64 1.12
C LYS A 53 15.54 -0.56 1.35
N GLN A 54 15.36 0.60 0.73
CA GLN A 54 16.30 1.71 0.84
C GLN A 54 16.36 2.27 2.27
N ALA A 55 15.21 2.40 2.95
CA ALA A 55 15.17 2.85 4.34
C ALA A 55 15.96 1.91 5.27
N ALA A 56 15.81 0.60 5.10
CA ALA A 56 16.54 -0.38 5.89
C ALA A 56 18.03 -0.43 5.57
N ILE A 57 18.40 -0.46 4.29
CA ILE A 57 19.80 -0.48 3.86
C ILE A 57 20.53 0.75 4.40
N SER A 58 19.95 1.95 4.26
CA SER A 58 20.54 3.20 4.75
C SER A 58 20.83 3.18 6.25
N LYS A 59 19.93 2.58 7.06
CA LYS A 59 20.11 2.43 8.51
C LYS A 59 21.21 1.42 8.85
N VAL A 60 21.24 0.30 8.14
CA VAL A 60 22.21 -0.78 8.37
C VAL A 60 23.63 -0.36 7.98
N SER A 61 23.78 0.33 6.85
CA SER A 61 25.04 0.81 6.29
C SER A 61 25.55 2.11 6.91
N ALA A 62 24.73 2.79 7.72
CA ALA A 62 24.96 4.15 8.19
C ALA A 62 25.21 5.15 7.02
N GLY A 63 24.60 4.89 5.86
CA GLY A 63 24.70 5.71 4.66
C GLY A 63 25.87 5.37 3.72
N ASP A 64 26.70 4.37 4.05
CA ASP A 64 27.81 3.91 3.18
C ASP A 64 27.56 2.50 2.64
N ASP A 65 26.60 2.39 1.73
CA ASP A 65 26.13 1.13 1.16
C ASP A 65 27.24 0.37 0.41
N VAL A 66 28.12 1.10 -0.29
CA VAL A 66 29.16 0.52 -1.16
C VAL A 66 30.20 -0.20 -0.32
N ASN A 67 30.70 0.43 0.75
CA ASN A 67 31.66 -0.22 1.63
C ASN A 67 30.98 -1.29 2.47
N PHE A 68 29.77 -1.03 2.98
CA PHE A 68 29.04 -2.01 3.80
C PHE A 68 28.89 -3.35 3.09
N ARG A 69 28.53 -3.36 1.80
CA ARG A 69 28.36 -4.59 1.02
C ARG A 69 29.61 -5.47 0.95
N ARG A 70 30.80 -4.89 1.09
CA ARG A 70 32.10 -5.59 1.02
C ARG A 70 32.67 -5.94 2.40
N THR A 71 32.10 -5.40 3.47
CA THR A 71 32.56 -5.65 4.83
C THR A 71 32.27 -7.08 5.24
N GLU A 72 33.27 -7.78 5.77
CA GLU A 72 33.09 -9.06 6.43
C GLU A 72 32.59 -8.84 7.87
N LEU A 73 31.50 -9.53 8.20
CA LEU A 73 30.82 -9.46 9.48
C LEU A 73 30.93 -10.83 10.17
N ASN A 74 31.36 -10.82 11.42
CA ASN A 74 31.22 -12.01 12.25
C ASN A 74 29.74 -12.24 12.62
N ARG A 75 29.43 -13.40 13.21
CA ARG A 75 28.06 -13.78 13.57
C ARG A 75 27.34 -12.75 14.43
N GLN A 76 28.04 -12.17 15.42
CA GLN A 76 27.44 -11.18 16.31
C GLN A 76 27.11 -9.90 15.55
N GLN A 77 28.07 -9.36 14.79
CA GLN A 77 27.87 -8.16 13.97
C GLN A 77 26.76 -8.36 12.93
N ALA A 78 26.69 -9.54 12.31
CA ALA A 78 25.66 -9.88 11.35
C ALA A 78 24.27 -9.91 12.00
N SER A 79 24.14 -10.51 13.19
CA SER A 79 22.87 -10.55 13.94
C SER A 79 22.42 -9.16 14.38
N GLU A 80 23.33 -8.34 14.89
CA GLU A 80 23.04 -6.94 15.24
C GLU A 80 22.55 -6.14 14.02
N LYS A 81 23.24 -6.27 12.88
CA LYS A 81 22.87 -5.59 11.63
C LYS A 81 21.57 -6.12 11.03
N PHE A 82 21.28 -7.41 11.16
CA PHE A 82 19.99 -7.98 10.79
C PHE A 82 18.85 -7.39 11.64
N GLY A 83 19.04 -7.30 12.96
CA GLY A 83 18.06 -6.66 13.85
C GLY A 83 17.78 -5.19 13.48
N VAL A 84 18.82 -4.44 13.08
CA VAL A 84 18.66 -3.07 12.56
C VAL A 84 17.86 -3.05 11.26
N PHE A 85 18.14 -3.98 10.33
CA PHE A 85 17.39 -4.10 9.08
C PHE A 85 15.89 -4.33 9.33
N VAL A 86 15.57 -5.35 10.14
CA VAL A 86 14.20 -5.73 10.48
C VAL A 86 13.48 -4.58 11.19
N SER A 87 14.13 -3.94 12.16
CA SER A 87 13.55 -2.80 12.89
C SER A 87 13.28 -1.61 11.97
N ALA A 88 14.16 -1.33 11.02
CA ALA A 88 13.98 -0.23 10.07
C ALA A 88 12.78 -0.48 9.13
N ILE A 89 12.60 -1.71 8.64
CA ILE A 89 11.40 -2.06 7.86
C ILE A 89 10.15 -1.96 8.74
N ALA A 90 10.18 -2.50 9.96
CA ALA A 90 9.05 -2.44 10.89
C ALA A 90 8.67 -0.99 11.25
N ASP A 91 9.64 -0.11 11.46
CA ASP A 91 9.40 1.32 11.69
C ASP A 91 8.78 2.00 10.47
N ALA A 92 9.25 1.68 9.26
CA ALA A 92 8.74 2.25 8.02
C ALA A 92 7.30 1.77 7.71
N LEU A 93 7.00 0.50 7.96
CA LEU A 93 5.66 -0.07 7.83
C LEU A 93 4.69 0.47 8.90
N ARG A 94 5.16 0.78 10.10
CA ARG A 94 4.31 1.46 11.11
C ARG A 94 3.91 2.86 10.66
N ASP A 95 4.81 3.55 9.96
CA ASP A 95 4.55 4.87 9.39
C ASP A 95 3.67 4.80 8.15
N THR A 96 3.81 3.72 7.37
CA THR A 96 3.17 3.52 6.08
C THR A 96 2.77 2.06 5.95
N PRO A 97 1.65 1.66 6.57
CA PRO A 97 1.21 0.28 6.45
C PRO A 97 0.88 -0.02 5.00
N ILE A 98 1.15 -1.25 4.59
CA ILE A 98 0.82 -1.71 3.25
C ILE A 98 -0.34 -2.69 3.33
N VAL A 99 -1.28 -2.52 2.41
CA VAL A 99 -2.40 -3.43 2.21
C VAL A 99 -1.98 -4.45 1.17
N VAL A 100 -2.21 -5.73 1.44
CA VAL A 100 -1.91 -6.80 0.50
C VAL A 100 -3.09 -7.75 0.33
N SER A 101 -3.19 -8.36 -0.85
CA SER A 101 -4.01 -9.53 -1.12
C SER A 101 -3.14 -10.76 -1.17
N ILE A 102 -3.49 -11.79 -0.42
CA ILE A 102 -2.85 -13.11 -0.52
C ILE A 102 -3.74 -13.99 -1.39
N LEU A 103 -3.24 -14.34 -2.58
CA LEU A 103 -3.92 -15.18 -3.55
C LEU A 103 -3.41 -16.62 -3.43
N ASP A 104 -4.19 -17.48 -2.77
CA ASP A 104 -3.90 -18.89 -2.50
C ASP A 104 -4.81 -19.86 -3.28
N GLY A 105 -5.62 -19.33 -4.20
CA GLY A 105 -6.58 -20.07 -5.01
C GLY A 105 -7.88 -20.44 -4.30
N SER A 106 -8.05 -20.12 -3.00
CA SER A 106 -9.28 -20.45 -2.26
C SER A 106 -10.51 -19.73 -2.82
N SER A 107 -10.39 -18.45 -3.18
CA SER A 107 -11.48 -17.67 -3.78
C SER A 107 -11.95 -18.27 -5.11
N LEU A 108 -11.02 -18.72 -5.94
CA LEU A 108 -11.35 -19.39 -7.21
C LEU A 108 -11.99 -20.75 -6.98
N LYS A 109 -11.53 -21.51 -5.97
CA LYS A 109 -12.16 -22.79 -5.60
C LYS A 109 -13.60 -22.60 -5.15
N LEU A 110 -13.90 -21.56 -4.38
CA LEU A 110 -15.29 -21.27 -3.97
C LEU A 110 -16.22 -21.12 -5.17
N PHE A 111 -15.80 -20.40 -6.22
CA PHE A 111 -16.60 -20.28 -7.45
C PHE A 111 -16.74 -21.59 -8.22
N LEU A 112 -15.79 -22.53 -8.07
CA LEU A 112 -15.77 -23.80 -8.80
C LEU A 112 -16.43 -24.95 -8.04
N GLU A 113 -16.69 -24.79 -6.74
CA GLU A 113 -17.28 -25.82 -5.87
C GLU A 113 -18.78 -26.03 -6.13
N ASP A 114 -19.50 -24.96 -6.50
CA ASP A 114 -20.92 -24.99 -6.83
C ASP A 114 -21.14 -24.68 -8.31
N GLU A 115 -21.89 -25.56 -8.99
CA GLU A 115 -22.11 -25.46 -10.45
C GLU A 115 -22.98 -24.25 -10.81
N ASP A 116 -23.93 -23.86 -9.96
CA ASP A 116 -24.79 -22.71 -10.18
C ASP A 116 -24.01 -21.40 -9.97
N ASP A 117 -23.14 -21.34 -8.95
CA ASP A 117 -22.25 -20.18 -8.72
C ASP A 117 -21.27 -20.00 -9.89
N PHE A 118 -20.67 -21.10 -10.39
CA PHE A 118 -19.80 -21.05 -11.56
C PHE A 118 -20.56 -20.59 -12.81
N ALA A 119 -21.74 -21.16 -13.06
CA ALA A 119 -22.56 -20.82 -14.21
C ALA A 119 -22.93 -19.34 -14.22
N MET A 120 -23.30 -18.79 -13.06
CA MET A 120 -23.61 -17.37 -12.89
C MET A 120 -22.39 -16.48 -13.13
N LEU A 121 -21.21 -16.85 -12.61
CA LEU A 121 -19.96 -16.14 -12.87
C LEU A 121 -19.64 -16.11 -14.37
N ALA A 122 -19.71 -17.27 -15.04
CA ALA A 122 -19.39 -17.38 -16.46
C ALA A 122 -20.38 -16.61 -17.34
N GLU A 123 -21.68 -16.63 -17.00
CA GLU A 123 -22.72 -15.86 -17.67
C GLU A 123 -22.50 -14.35 -17.54
N ASN A 124 -22.20 -13.86 -16.33
CA ASN A 124 -21.92 -12.45 -16.10
C ASN A 124 -20.69 -12.00 -16.90
N LEU A 125 -19.58 -12.75 -16.83
CA LEU A 125 -18.37 -12.44 -17.59
C LEU A 125 -18.60 -12.47 -19.11
N PHE A 126 -19.41 -13.41 -19.61
CA PHE A 126 -19.73 -13.48 -21.02
C PHE A 126 -20.52 -12.24 -21.46
N THR A 127 -21.55 -11.89 -20.70
CA THR A 127 -22.42 -10.74 -20.97
C THR A 127 -21.65 -9.42 -20.94
N ASP A 128 -20.76 -9.25 -19.95
CA ASP A 128 -19.93 -8.05 -19.82
C ASP A 128 -18.94 -7.90 -20.99
N LEU A 129 -18.46 -9.01 -21.56
CA LEU A 129 -17.50 -9.01 -22.67
C LEU A 129 -18.16 -8.96 -24.05
N ASP A 130 -19.42 -9.39 -24.18
CA ASP A 130 -20.19 -9.33 -25.44
C ASP A 130 -20.93 -8.00 -25.56
N GLU A 131 -20.19 -6.89 -25.51
CA GLU A 131 -20.73 -5.52 -25.52
C GLU A 131 -21.63 -5.22 -26.73
N GLU A 132 -21.44 -5.94 -27.84
CA GLU A 132 -22.21 -5.80 -29.08
C GLU A 132 -23.39 -6.78 -29.20
N ASP A 133 -23.64 -7.59 -28.16
CA ASP A 133 -24.72 -8.60 -28.08
C ASP A 133 -24.75 -9.52 -29.32
N LYS A 134 -23.57 -10.02 -29.72
CA LYS A 134 -23.42 -10.92 -30.88
C LYS A 134 -23.83 -12.35 -30.54
N GLY A 135 -23.94 -12.67 -29.26
CA GLY A 135 -24.12 -14.01 -28.70
C GLY A 135 -22.84 -14.86 -28.78
N LYS A 136 -21.68 -14.24 -29.01
CA LYS A 136 -20.41 -14.94 -29.29
C LYS A 136 -19.18 -14.14 -28.88
N LEU A 137 -18.20 -14.83 -28.30
CA LEU A 137 -16.90 -14.28 -27.94
C LEU A 137 -15.75 -15.06 -28.59
N CYS A 138 -14.71 -14.36 -29.02
CA CYS A 138 -13.48 -15.00 -29.45
C CYS A 138 -12.78 -15.68 -28.25
N LYS A 139 -12.15 -16.85 -28.45
CA LYS A 139 -11.35 -17.56 -27.43
C LYS A 139 -10.38 -16.64 -26.68
N SER A 140 -9.69 -15.76 -27.41
CA SER A 140 -8.79 -14.74 -26.84
C SER A 140 -9.43 -13.83 -25.78
N GLN A 141 -10.76 -13.73 -25.69
CA GLN A 141 -11.46 -13.00 -24.64
C GLN A 141 -11.35 -13.67 -23.26
N ILE A 142 -10.94 -14.93 -23.14
CA ILE A 142 -10.65 -15.57 -21.84
C ILE A 142 -9.62 -14.74 -21.06
N ARG A 143 -8.60 -14.20 -21.74
CA ARG A 143 -7.62 -13.31 -21.10
C ARG A 143 -8.28 -12.06 -20.52
N LYS A 144 -9.26 -11.47 -21.21
CA LYS A 144 -10.00 -10.32 -20.70
C LYS A 144 -10.93 -10.69 -19.56
N ALA A 145 -11.57 -11.87 -19.62
CA ALA A 145 -12.38 -12.39 -18.51
C ALA A 145 -11.55 -12.54 -17.23
N LEU A 146 -10.36 -13.14 -17.34
CA LEU A 146 -9.41 -13.27 -16.22
C LEU A 146 -8.97 -11.90 -15.69
N ALA A 147 -8.71 -10.94 -16.58
CA ALA A 147 -8.38 -9.57 -16.18
C ALA A 147 -9.56 -8.86 -15.49
N HIS A 148 -10.80 -9.09 -15.96
CA HIS A 148 -12.02 -8.54 -15.38
C HIS A 148 -12.30 -9.11 -13.99
N MET A 149 -12.03 -10.41 -13.77
CA MET A 149 -12.07 -11.03 -12.45
C MET A 149 -11.04 -10.39 -11.50
N GLY A 150 -9.80 -10.25 -11.96
CA GLY A 150 -8.74 -9.54 -11.24
C GLY A 150 -8.48 -10.05 -9.81
N VAL A 151 -7.72 -9.26 -9.05
CA VAL A 151 -7.29 -9.62 -7.68
C VAL A 151 -8.48 -9.78 -6.74
N GLU A 152 -9.56 -9.04 -6.97
CA GLU A 152 -10.77 -9.08 -6.15
C GLU A 152 -11.46 -10.44 -6.17
N MET A 153 -11.42 -11.12 -7.32
CA MET A 153 -11.96 -12.47 -7.52
C MET A 153 -10.89 -13.56 -7.42
N GLY A 154 -9.67 -13.21 -7.04
CA GLY A 154 -8.58 -14.16 -6.81
C GLY A 154 -7.71 -14.48 -8.02
N VAL A 155 -7.83 -13.73 -9.12
CA VAL A 155 -6.99 -13.86 -10.31
C VAL A 155 -5.80 -12.88 -10.23
N PRO A 156 -4.55 -13.36 -10.22
CA PRO A 156 -3.39 -12.48 -10.21
C PRO A 156 -3.22 -11.70 -11.53
N PRO A 157 -2.66 -10.47 -11.49
CA PRO A 157 -2.24 -9.76 -12.69
C PRO A 157 -1.12 -10.50 -13.41
N LEU A 158 -1.12 -10.43 -14.75
CA LEU A 158 -0.10 -11.07 -15.61
C LEU A 158 1.33 -10.69 -15.25
N SER A 159 1.57 -9.43 -14.87
CA SER A 159 2.89 -8.91 -14.50
C SER A 159 3.48 -9.60 -13.27
N GLU A 160 2.62 -10.04 -12.34
CA GLU A 160 3.01 -10.68 -11.08
C GLU A 160 2.85 -12.20 -11.15
N PHE A 161 2.19 -12.70 -12.19
CA PHE A 161 1.97 -14.13 -12.41
C PHE A 161 2.23 -14.56 -13.86
N PRO A 162 3.50 -14.61 -14.29
CA PRO A 162 3.85 -14.95 -15.68
C PRO A 162 3.37 -16.32 -16.14
N ILE A 163 3.18 -17.27 -15.21
CA ILE A 163 2.70 -18.64 -15.49
C ILE A 163 1.26 -18.61 -16.05
N LEU A 164 0.50 -17.53 -15.83
CA LEU A 164 -0.85 -17.38 -16.36
C LEU A 164 -0.88 -17.51 -17.89
N ASP A 165 0.13 -16.99 -18.60
CA ASP A 165 0.23 -17.12 -20.05
C ASP A 165 0.39 -18.58 -20.50
N ASP A 166 1.17 -19.35 -19.74
CA ASP A 166 1.39 -20.77 -20.02
C ASP A 166 0.12 -21.59 -19.76
N ILE A 167 -0.64 -21.24 -18.72
CA ILE A 167 -1.95 -21.87 -18.41
C ILE A 167 -2.94 -21.61 -19.55
N ILE A 168 -3.10 -20.35 -19.98
CA ILE A 168 -4.01 -19.98 -21.07
C ILE A 168 -3.67 -20.78 -22.35
N LYS A 169 -2.40 -20.83 -22.73
CA LYS A 169 -1.94 -21.59 -23.91
C LYS A 169 -2.14 -23.09 -23.77
N LYS A 170 -1.87 -23.65 -22.58
CA LYS A 170 -2.07 -25.08 -22.28
C LYS A 170 -3.52 -25.51 -22.52
N HIS A 171 -4.48 -24.63 -22.27
CA HIS A 171 -5.90 -24.88 -22.45
C HIS A 171 -6.45 -24.41 -23.81
N ASP A 172 -5.59 -23.97 -24.75
CA ASP A 172 -6.01 -23.42 -26.05
C ASP A 172 -7.01 -22.26 -25.91
N ALA A 173 -6.78 -21.40 -24.91
CA ALA A 173 -7.65 -20.29 -24.55
C ALA A 173 -7.19 -18.93 -25.12
N ASP A 174 -6.31 -18.93 -26.13
CA ASP A 174 -5.83 -17.74 -26.83
C ASP A 174 -6.07 -17.77 -28.35
N GLY A 175 -6.89 -18.71 -28.82
CA GLY A 175 -7.28 -18.83 -30.23
C GLY A 175 -8.21 -17.72 -30.73
N ASP A 176 -8.49 -17.77 -32.02
CA ASP A 176 -9.35 -16.87 -32.78
C ASP A 176 -10.78 -17.40 -33.00
N GLU A 177 -11.06 -18.64 -32.60
CA GLU A 177 -12.39 -19.26 -32.71
C GLU A 177 -13.45 -18.53 -31.87
N GLU A 178 -14.68 -18.46 -32.39
CA GLU A 178 -15.82 -17.91 -31.67
C GLU A 178 -16.52 -18.97 -30.83
N LEU A 179 -16.85 -18.61 -29.59
CA LEU A 179 -17.52 -19.43 -28.59
C LEU A 179 -18.87 -18.80 -28.25
N GLY A 180 -19.92 -19.62 -28.22
CA GLY A 180 -21.14 -19.25 -27.49
C GLY A 180 -20.95 -19.34 -25.97
N GLN A 181 -21.91 -18.85 -25.20
CA GLN A 181 -21.85 -18.79 -23.73
C GLN A 181 -21.48 -20.12 -23.06
N ALA A 182 -22.12 -21.23 -23.45
CA ALA A 182 -21.81 -22.55 -22.88
C ALA A 182 -20.38 -23.00 -23.18
N GLN A 183 -19.89 -22.77 -24.40
CA GLN A 183 -18.53 -23.13 -24.81
C GLN A 183 -17.48 -22.25 -24.12
N PHE A 184 -17.82 -20.98 -23.87
CA PHE A 184 -16.99 -20.08 -23.09
C PHE A 184 -16.85 -20.57 -21.63
N ALA A 185 -17.96 -20.97 -20.99
CA ALA A 185 -17.94 -21.53 -19.64
C ALA A 185 -17.13 -22.83 -19.57
N GLU A 186 -17.34 -23.75 -20.52
CA GLU A 186 -16.59 -25.01 -20.65
C GLU A 186 -15.07 -24.79 -20.79
N LEU A 187 -14.66 -23.71 -21.47
CA LEU A 187 -13.24 -23.35 -21.62
C LEU A 187 -12.69 -22.62 -20.39
N LEU A 188 -13.48 -21.74 -19.77
CA LEU A 188 -13.07 -20.95 -18.61
C LEU A 188 -12.83 -21.84 -17.37
N GLN A 189 -13.69 -22.84 -17.14
CA GLN A 189 -13.63 -23.69 -15.95
C GLN A 189 -12.27 -24.37 -15.74
N PRO A 190 -11.70 -25.12 -16.71
CA PRO A 190 -10.41 -25.78 -16.51
C PRO A 190 -9.25 -24.78 -16.37
N VAL A 191 -9.34 -23.60 -16.99
CA VAL A 191 -8.35 -22.52 -16.82
C VAL A 191 -8.35 -22.00 -15.39
N LEU A 192 -9.52 -21.66 -14.84
CA LEU A 192 -9.64 -21.20 -13.44
C LEU A 192 -9.21 -22.29 -12.45
N GLN A 193 -9.53 -23.56 -12.74
CA GLN A 193 -9.13 -24.68 -11.90
C GLN A 193 -7.61 -24.83 -11.82
N GLU A 194 -6.91 -24.69 -12.95
CA GLU A 194 -5.45 -24.75 -12.98
C GLU A 194 -4.82 -23.56 -12.26
N ILE A 195 -5.34 -22.33 -12.45
CA ILE A 195 -4.89 -21.15 -11.71
C ILE A 195 -5.04 -21.38 -10.20
N ALA A 196 -6.20 -21.86 -9.75
CA ALA A 196 -6.46 -22.16 -8.35
C ALA A 196 -5.49 -23.22 -7.80
N ASN A 197 -5.15 -24.24 -8.59
CA ASN A 197 -4.21 -25.29 -8.20
C ASN A 197 -2.77 -24.76 -8.07
N VAL A 198 -2.33 -23.94 -9.02
CA VAL A 198 -0.99 -23.33 -8.99
C VAL A 198 -0.87 -22.39 -7.80
N LEU A 199 -1.88 -21.55 -7.54
CA LEU A 199 -1.90 -20.65 -6.39
C LEU A 199 -1.97 -21.40 -5.06
N HIS A 200 -2.65 -22.54 -5.01
CA HIS A 200 -2.67 -23.38 -3.82
C HIS A 200 -1.30 -23.97 -3.48
N GLN A 201 -0.49 -24.32 -4.51
CA GLN A 201 0.87 -24.81 -4.32
C GLN A 201 1.85 -23.68 -3.97
N LYS A 202 1.66 -22.52 -4.59
CA LYS A 202 2.50 -21.34 -4.39
C LYS A 202 1.63 -20.09 -4.35
N PRO A 203 1.17 -19.69 -3.15
CA PRO A 203 0.42 -18.46 -2.98
C PRO A 203 1.24 -17.24 -3.39
N ILE A 204 0.55 -16.20 -3.83
CA ILE A 204 1.17 -14.95 -4.26
C ILE A 204 0.60 -13.81 -3.43
N THR A 205 1.48 -12.94 -2.96
CA THR A 205 1.11 -11.74 -2.20
C THR A 205 1.27 -10.51 -3.08
N ILE A 206 0.17 -9.80 -3.28
CA ILE A 206 0.07 -8.63 -4.16
C ILE A 206 -0.19 -7.40 -3.30
N ILE A 207 0.58 -6.33 -3.52
CA ILE A 207 0.32 -5.04 -2.86
C ILE A 207 -0.90 -4.40 -3.51
N GLN A 208 -1.88 -4.03 -2.70
CA GLN A 208 -2.96 -3.18 -3.17
C GLN A 208 -2.51 -1.73 -3.15
N ASN A 209 -2.89 -0.96 -4.19
CA ASN A 209 -2.65 0.48 -4.27
C ASN A 209 -3.62 1.25 -3.36
N VAL A 210 -3.54 0.98 -2.07
CA VAL A 210 -4.31 1.65 -1.03
C VAL A 210 -3.31 2.21 -0.03
N GLU A 211 -3.32 3.53 0.12
CA GLU A 211 -2.57 4.19 1.18
C GLU A 211 -3.39 4.20 2.46
N ILE A 212 -2.76 3.75 3.54
CA ILE A 212 -3.32 3.86 4.90
C ILE A 212 -2.69 5.06 5.58
N PHE A 213 -3.52 6.04 5.92
CA PHE A 213 -3.10 7.20 6.69
C PHE A 213 -3.22 6.87 8.18
N THR A 214 -2.07 6.65 8.82
CA THR A 214 -1.99 6.39 10.27
C THR A 214 -1.58 7.65 11.04
N THR A 215 -1.91 7.69 12.33
CA THR A 215 -1.52 8.78 13.23
C THR A 215 -0.02 8.80 13.54
N SER A 216 0.75 7.77 13.19
CA SER A 216 2.16 7.64 13.55
C SER A 216 3.05 8.69 12.88
N ARG A 217 2.84 8.96 11.59
CA ARG A 217 3.54 10.04 10.85
C ARG A 217 3.19 11.41 11.43
N LEU A 218 1.90 11.66 11.64
CA LEU A 218 1.41 12.91 12.24
C LEU A 218 2.00 13.14 13.64
N ARG A 219 2.02 12.11 14.49
CA ARG A 219 2.66 12.14 15.83
C ARG A 219 4.14 12.49 15.77
N LYS A 220 4.88 11.91 14.82
CA LYS A 220 6.30 12.20 14.63
C LYS A 220 6.53 13.65 14.24
N VAL A 221 5.73 14.17 13.31
CA VAL A 221 5.79 15.59 12.90
C VAL A 221 5.44 16.52 14.07
N LEU A 222 4.41 16.17 14.85
CA LEU A 222 4.02 16.93 16.05
C LEU A 222 5.09 16.92 17.16
N ALA A 223 5.83 15.82 17.30
CA ALA A 223 6.91 15.68 18.28
C ALA A 223 8.22 16.37 17.84
N ASP A 224 8.44 16.53 16.53
CA ASP A 224 9.62 17.20 15.97
C ASP A 224 9.30 18.65 15.58
N GLU A 225 9.42 19.54 16.58
CA GLU A 225 9.18 20.97 16.42
C GLU A 225 10.07 21.62 15.35
N LYS A 226 11.29 21.09 15.14
CA LYS A 226 12.20 21.60 14.11
C LYS A 226 11.70 21.25 12.71
N THR A 227 11.25 20.02 12.51
CA THR A 227 10.66 19.58 11.23
C THR A 227 9.39 20.35 10.93
N LEU A 228 8.47 20.47 11.90
CA LEU A 228 7.25 21.26 11.72
C LEU A 228 7.54 22.73 11.40
N LYS A 229 8.51 23.34 12.07
CA LYS A 229 8.93 24.72 11.79
C LYS A 229 9.58 24.87 10.41
N CYS A 230 10.43 23.92 10.00
CA CYS A 230 11.06 23.90 8.68
C CYS A 230 10.01 23.81 7.56
N LEU A 231 8.98 22.98 7.74
CA LEU A 231 7.84 22.89 6.83
C LEU A 231 7.15 24.26 6.73
N VAL A 232 6.79 24.88 7.87
CA VAL A 232 6.17 26.21 7.92
C VAL A 232 7.02 27.29 7.23
N GLU A 233 8.33 27.31 7.48
CA GLU A 233 9.26 28.27 6.87
C GLU A 233 9.38 28.10 5.36
N LYS A 234 9.45 26.86 4.84
CA LYS A 234 9.47 26.57 3.40
C LYS A 234 8.20 27.10 2.70
N MET A 235 7.07 27.05 3.38
CA MET A 235 5.75 27.41 2.84
C MET A 235 5.46 28.91 2.83
N VAL A 236 5.86 29.65 3.87
CA VAL A 236 5.72 31.13 3.91
C VAL A 236 6.48 31.79 2.74
N VAL A 237 7.57 31.16 2.29
CA VAL A 237 8.34 31.60 1.11
C VAL A 237 7.55 31.37 -0.19
N GLU A 238 6.81 30.26 -0.31
CA GLU A 238 6.04 29.91 -1.51
C GLU A 238 4.73 30.72 -1.67
N GLU A 239 4.04 31.08 -0.57
CA GLU A 239 2.77 31.84 -0.60
C GLU A 239 2.94 33.37 -0.71
N SER A 240 4.14 33.91 -0.52
CA SER A 240 4.42 35.37 -0.54
C SER A 240 4.25 36.08 -1.91
N LYS A 241 3.79 35.35 -2.95
CA LYS A 241 3.47 35.90 -4.28
C LYS A 241 2.02 36.36 -4.45
N GLU A 242 1.10 35.95 -3.59
CA GLU A 242 -0.29 36.44 -3.61
C GLU A 242 -0.54 37.35 -2.41
N LYS A 243 -0.57 38.65 -2.68
CA LYS A 243 -1.05 39.65 -1.72
C LYS A 243 -2.58 39.59 -1.69
N ASP A 244 -3.16 39.13 -0.59
CA ASP A 244 -4.18 39.90 0.15
C ASP A 244 -4.63 39.18 1.43
N LYS A 245 -5.10 39.98 2.37
CA LYS A 245 -5.71 39.74 3.70
C LYS A 245 -6.28 38.33 3.98
N GLN A 246 -5.44 37.30 4.07
CA GLN A 246 -5.85 35.99 4.54
C GLN A 246 -5.77 35.93 6.07
N GLY A 247 -6.86 35.56 6.74
CA GLY A 247 -6.87 35.35 8.19
C GLY A 247 -5.98 34.16 8.59
N GLN A 248 -5.56 34.12 9.85
CA GLN A 248 -4.71 33.04 10.39
C GLN A 248 -5.32 31.65 10.14
N ALA A 249 -6.64 31.52 10.31
CA ALA A 249 -7.36 30.26 10.09
C ALA A 249 -7.23 29.76 8.64
N ASP A 250 -7.31 30.66 7.67
CA ASP A 250 -7.27 30.29 6.26
C ASP A 250 -5.85 29.95 5.78
N LEU A 251 -4.83 30.61 6.34
CA LEU A 251 -3.42 30.21 6.14
C LEU A 251 -3.17 28.78 6.65
N ILE A 252 -3.70 28.45 7.84
CA ILE A 252 -3.60 27.09 8.40
C ILE A 252 -4.33 26.07 7.51
N LYS A 253 -5.52 26.39 7.00
CA LYS A 253 -6.24 25.50 6.07
C LYS A 253 -5.47 25.27 4.78
N SER A 254 -4.98 26.34 4.15
CA SER A 254 -4.18 26.27 2.92
C SER A 254 -2.95 25.38 3.13
N LEU A 255 -2.25 25.59 4.24
CA LEU A 255 -1.08 24.81 4.64
C LEU A 255 -1.40 23.32 4.76
N ILE A 256 -2.47 22.98 5.47
CA ILE A 256 -2.89 21.59 5.71
C ILE A 256 -3.36 20.92 4.42
N ILE A 257 -4.10 21.63 3.56
CA ILE A 257 -4.58 21.06 2.30
C ILE A 257 -3.41 20.81 1.34
N LYS A 258 -2.48 21.76 1.21
CA LYS A 258 -1.35 21.65 0.28
C LYS A 258 -0.29 20.64 0.72
N ASN A 259 -0.11 20.44 2.03
CA ASN A 259 0.98 19.64 2.59
C ASN A 259 0.45 18.47 3.44
N GLY A 260 -0.81 18.11 3.26
CA GLY A 260 -1.46 17.06 4.05
C GLY A 260 -0.65 15.77 4.05
N GLU A 261 -0.18 15.35 2.88
CA GLU A 261 0.62 14.13 2.73
C GLU A 261 1.94 14.16 3.54
N GLU A 262 2.70 15.27 3.48
CA GLU A 262 3.93 15.44 4.26
C GLU A 262 3.65 15.46 5.78
N LEU A 263 2.47 15.93 6.18
CA LEU A 263 1.98 15.92 7.55
C LEU A 263 1.40 14.55 7.97
N GLY A 264 1.29 13.59 7.05
CA GLY A 264 0.69 12.28 7.30
C GLY A 264 -0.84 12.29 7.34
N LEU A 265 -1.48 13.30 6.73
CA LEU A 265 -2.93 13.45 6.62
C LEU A 265 -3.42 12.89 5.27
N PRO A 266 -4.63 12.31 5.24
CA PRO A 266 -5.21 11.81 4.00
C PRO A 266 -5.49 12.95 3.02
N PRO A 267 -5.26 12.77 1.70
CA PRO A 267 -5.50 13.80 0.71
C PRO A 267 -6.99 14.12 0.67
N LEU A 268 -7.31 15.42 0.68
CA LEU A 268 -8.68 15.87 0.51
C LEU A 268 -9.12 15.61 -0.94
N SER A 269 -9.95 14.59 -1.16
CA SER A 269 -10.52 14.26 -2.47
C SER A 269 -12.04 14.36 -2.44
N SER A 270 -12.65 14.67 -3.58
CA SER A 270 -14.12 14.70 -3.73
C SER A 270 -14.76 13.31 -3.71
N GLU A 271 -13.94 12.25 -3.77
CA GLU A 271 -14.38 10.85 -3.88
C GLU A 271 -14.45 10.16 -2.52
N ASN A 272 -13.83 10.74 -1.48
CA ASN A 272 -13.81 10.17 -0.13
C ASN A 272 -14.59 11.07 0.86
N GLU A 273 -15.89 10.82 0.97
CA GLU A 273 -16.79 11.57 1.85
C GLU A 273 -16.35 11.51 3.32
N SER A 274 -15.75 10.39 3.76
CA SER A 274 -15.24 10.25 5.12
C SER A 274 -14.07 11.21 5.40
N VAL A 275 -13.16 11.39 4.44
CA VAL A 275 -12.08 12.37 4.54
C VAL A 275 -12.62 13.79 4.56
N ALA A 276 -13.56 14.10 3.66
CA ALA A 276 -14.19 15.42 3.62
C ALA A 276 -14.82 15.79 4.97
N LEU A 277 -15.54 14.85 5.61
CA LEU A 277 -16.14 15.05 6.93
C LEU A 277 -15.12 15.30 8.04
N ILE A 278 -13.97 14.62 8.00
CA ILE A 278 -12.87 14.86 8.97
C ILE A 278 -12.35 16.29 8.80
N TYR A 279 -12.04 16.70 7.58
CA TYR A 279 -11.55 18.05 7.28
C TYR A 279 -12.56 19.12 7.69
N ASP A 280 -13.84 18.93 7.35
CA ASP A 280 -14.92 19.86 7.71
C ASP A 280 -15.08 19.97 9.22
N ASN A 281 -15.04 18.84 9.95
CA ASN A 281 -15.13 18.85 11.41
C ASN A 281 -13.99 19.64 12.05
N VAL A 282 -12.75 19.39 11.60
CA VAL A 282 -11.57 20.07 12.14
C VAL A 282 -11.59 21.57 11.80
N PHE A 283 -11.90 21.91 10.54
CA PHE A 283 -11.90 23.29 10.06
C PHE A 283 -13.07 24.13 10.57
N ALA A 284 -14.23 23.54 10.85
CA ALA A 284 -15.35 24.25 11.48
C ALA A 284 -14.97 24.79 12.87
N GLN A 285 -14.08 24.10 13.58
CA GLN A 285 -13.63 24.49 14.91
C GLN A 285 -12.53 25.56 14.92
N LEU A 286 -11.92 25.87 13.76
CA LEU A 286 -10.93 26.95 13.62
C LEU A 286 -11.57 28.34 13.70
N HIS A 287 -12.77 28.51 13.14
CA HIS A 287 -13.45 29.81 13.10
C HIS A 287 -13.95 30.31 14.47
N ASN A 288 -14.03 29.44 15.47
CA ASN A 288 -14.57 29.80 16.79
C ASN A 288 -13.57 30.53 17.71
N LYS A 289 -12.28 30.61 17.33
CA LYS A 289 -11.22 31.27 18.14
C LYS A 289 -10.90 32.72 17.75
N GLU A 290 -11.43 33.25 16.64
CA GLU A 290 -11.10 34.61 16.14
C GLU A 290 -11.80 35.78 16.88
N LYS A 291 -12.58 35.53 17.94
CA LYS A 291 -13.25 36.59 18.74
C LYS A 291 -12.44 37.14 19.92
N GLY A 292 -11.11 37.08 19.85
CA GLY A 292 -10.21 37.66 20.85
C GLY A 292 -9.27 38.68 20.21
N THR A 293 -9.42 39.95 20.56
CA THR A 293 -8.51 41.04 20.18
C THR A 293 -7.10 40.80 20.75
N GLY A 294 -6.12 40.54 19.89
CA GLY A 294 -4.71 40.46 20.25
C GLY A 294 -3.85 40.31 19.00
N ASP A 295 -2.77 41.08 18.92
CA ASP A 295 -1.88 41.26 17.77
C ASP A 295 -1.43 39.93 17.11
N ALA A 296 -1.95 39.66 15.92
CA ALA A 296 -1.84 38.39 15.20
C ALA A 296 -0.52 38.22 14.42
N SER A 297 0.61 38.68 14.97
CA SER A 297 1.90 38.73 14.26
C SER A 297 3.08 38.10 15.01
N THR A 298 2.83 37.26 16.01
CA THR A 298 3.92 36.46 16.62
C THR A 298 3.84 35.02 16.08
N GLY A 299 4.90 34.56 15.42
CA GLY A 299 4.97 33.22 14.81
C GLY A 299 4.66 32.07 15.77
N ASP A 300 4.75 32.31 17.08
CA ASP A 300 4.41 31.37 18.15
C ASP A 300 2.91 31.06 18.20
N GLY A 301 2.05 32.09 18.09
CA GLY A 301 0.59 31.89 18.10
C GLY A 301 0.05 31.19 16.85
N PHE A 302 0.75 31.32 15.71
CA PHE A 302 0.47 30.53 14.50
C PHE A 302 0.81 29.06 14.70
N MET A 303 2.00 28.78 15.23
CA MET A 303 2.47 27.41 15.47
C MET A 303 1.59 26.68 16.48
N ASP A 304 1.16 27.35 17.55
CA ASP A 304 0.25 26.75 18.53
C ASP A 304 -1.12 26.42 17.93
N ALA A 305 -1.68 27.33 17.12
CA ALA A 305 -2.93 27.08 16.41
C ALA A 305 -2.82 25.92 15.41
N LEU A 306 -1.70 25.83 14.68
CA LEU A 306 -1.44 24.71 13.77
C LEU A 306 -1.32 23.38 14.54
N LYS A 307 -0.56 23.34 15.64
CA LYS A 307 -0.42 22.15 16.50
C LYS A 307 -1.79 21.71 17.05
N ASP A 308 -2.62 22.65 17.51
CA ASP A 308 -3.97 22.36 17.99
C ASP A 308 -4.84 21.72 16.90
N VAL A 309 -4.75 22.19 15.65
CA VAL A 309 -5.49 21.62 14.53
C VAL A 309 -5.00 20.22 14.18
N LEU A 310 -3.69 20.03 14.10
CA LEU A 310 -3.07 18.74 13.80
C LEU A 310 -3.39 17.70 14.88
N LYS A 311 -3.45 18.07 16.16
CA LYS A 311 -3.90 17.17 17.24
C LYS A 311 -5.36 16.72 17.07
N LYS A 312 -6.24 17.56 16.55
CA LYS A 312 -7.62 17.15 16.25
C LYS A 312 -7.70 16.16 15.10
N PHE A 313 -6.88 16.35 14.07
CA PHE A 313 -6.72 15.34 13.02
C PHE A 313 -6.22 14.02 13.61
N GLU A 314 -5.26 14.06 14.53
CA GLU A 314 -4.76 12.88 15.22
C GLU A 314 -5.89 12.14 15.98
N GLU A 315 -6.68 12.85 16.80
CA GLU A 315 -7.81 12.27 17.53
C GLU A 315 -8.85 11.63 16.61
N LEU A 316 -9.21 12.29 15.51
CA LEU A 316 -10.21 11.79 14.57
C LEU A 316 -9.70 10.58 13.77
N LEU A 317 -8.46 10.63 13.27
CA LEU A 317 -7.84 9.51 12.54
C LEU A 317 -7.60 8.29 13.43
N GLU A 318 -7.40 8.47 14.73
CA GLU A 318 -7.27 7.36 15.68
C GLU A 318 -8.61 6.64 15.92
N THR A 319 -9.72 7.38 15.90
CA THR A 319 -11.07 6.80 16.04
C THR A 319 -11.65 6.28 14.72
N THR A 320 -11.20 6.83 13.60
CA THR A 320 -11.70 6.54 12.25
C THR A 320 -10.54 6.50 11.26
N PRO A 321 -9.82 5.36 11.15
CA PRO A 321 -8.73 5.24 10.18
C PRO A 321 -9.26 5.36 8.75
N VAL A 322 -8.53 6.10 7.92
CA VAL A 322 -8.92 6.39 6.54
C VAL A 322 -8.05 5.59 5.57
N TYR A 323 -8.71 5.06 4.55
CA TYR A 323 -8.12 4.38 3.41
C TYR A 323 -8.35 5.23 2.16
N SER A 324 -7.31 5.46 1.37
CA SER A 324 -7.43 6.10 0.06
C SER A 324 -6.85 5.17 -1.00
N ALA A 325 -7.66 4.80 -1.99
CA ALA A 325 -7.17 4.15 -3.18
C ALA A 325 -6.35 5.16 -3.99
N THR A 326 -5.12 4.82 -4.34
CA THR A 326 -4.31 5.63 -5.26
C THR A 326 -4.60 5.15 -6.67
N ASN A 327 -5.32 5.96 -7.45
CA ASN A 327 -5.48 5.71 -8.89
C ASN A 327 -4.10 5.83 -9.55
N LEU A 328 -3.68 4.79 -10.27
CA LEU A 328 -2.53 4.80 -11.19
C LEU A 328 -2.87 5.59 -12.46
#